data_AF-A0A5J4WI01-F1
#
_entry.id   AF-A0A5J4WI01-F1
#
_cell.length_a   1.000
_cell.length_b   1.000
_cell.length_c   1.000
_cell.angle_alpha   90.00
_cell.angle_beta   90.00
_cell.angle_gamma   90.00
#
_symmetry.space_group_name_H-M   'P 1'
#
loop_
_entity.id
_entity.type
_entity.pdbx_description
1 polymer ?
#
loop_
_entity_poly.entity_id
_entity_poly.type
_entity_poly.pdbx_seq_one_letter_code
_entity_poly.pdbx_strand_id
1 'polypeptide(L)'
;MNNFLSKAIQVQSLNSIEAQLDSNVVTPFKNDGEHHYSIKEVKPESQMPVLFDKEITITNLLFDNKFEGLEDAYKDGVLLFVGLKSGSNIIREYTIHHRGRTIDGSLQNDATIESFINNTIKQKSEKNNRKQIQSLYENIHEFDTSACGTYITMRVIDEAVGQQTNFLYLTPVRFRISVHLDNLLIFQAFTDNSKGMFGDLEMKFKINPKAFVFLQVNSTESLAKYYTMKMDDIIADLIIGIRTEQLPPSGLKNLVCDIAPVTVSIKNYVVTEVTANMAGYKATDACLATVRDFFSTRAFVVPAQRVEIWPFPTSATLTGIRTSQNIPISHVTDFVLLFTKDARCTTCFENPCYQNMQLTICGRNFPDMPMNTTDQQFFKLQLNASNLDLLFEATDEFEDALTTSKNTATRRLNPNTDLTFFMITLQYERNNNDALTFDRLDTMNQIISVELNRAPIYQGVTDCYYNVDTAGKRPPPPILCTVHDTFWLFSRNQGGSCNYDTTHSFDEVVNEIGD
;
A
#
# COMPACT_ATOMS: atom_id res chain seq x y z
N MET A 1 -3.67 -4.98 -13.01
CA MET A 1 -3.93 -3.53 -12.76
C MET A 1 -3.39 -2.58 -13.85
N ASN A 2 -2.08 -2.53 -14.17
CA ASN A 2 -1.55 -1.56 -15.15
C ASN A 2 -2.06 -1.72 -16.61
N ASN A 3 -2.42 -2.95 -17.04
CA ASN A 3 -2.94 -3.21 -18.40
C ASN A 3 -4.34 -2.63 -18.64
N PHE A 4 -5.13 -2.49 -17.58
CA PHE A 4 -6.51 -2.01 -17.66
C PHE A 4 -6.57 -0.53 -18.06
N LEU A 5 -5.75 0.31 -17.45
CA LEU A 5 -5.64 1.73 -17.79
C LEU A 5 -5.20 1.94 -19.24
N SER A 6 -4.17 1.21 -19.69
CA SER A 6 -3.67 1.30 -21.06
C SER A 6 -4.75 0.97 -22.10
N LYS A 7 -5.61 -0.02 -21.85
CA LYS A 7 -6.72 -0.39 -22.75
C LYS A 7 -7.84 0.64 -22.74
N ALA A 8 -8.23 1.13 -21.55
CA ALA A 8 -9.27 2.14 -21.45
C ALA A 8 -8.89 3.43 -22.18
N ILE A 9 -7.61 3.85 -22.09
CA ILE A 9 -7.08 4.99 -22.84
C ILE A 9 -7.14 4.75 -24.37
N GLN A 10 -6.76 3.54 -24.82
CA GLN A 10 -6.75 3.16 -26.23
C GLN A 10 -8.15 3.12 -26.86
N VAL A 11 -9.14 2.54 -26.15
CA VAL A 11 -10.50 2.36 -26.66
C VAL A 11 -11.33 3.64 -26.56
N GLN A 12 -11.10 4.48 -25.55
CA GLN A 12 -11.81 5.77 -25.42
C GLN A 12 -11.37 6.84 -26.42
N SER A 13 -10.38 6.58 -27.27
CA SER A 13 -9.81 7.60 -28.17
C SER A 13 -9.38 8.88 -27.42
N LEU A 14 -8.77 8.71 -26.24
CA LEU A 14 -8.21 9.82 -25.45
C LEU A 14 -7.14 10.63 -26.21
N ASN A 15 -6.66 10.09 -27.35
CA ASN A 15 -5.93 10.82 -28.40
C ASN A 15 -6.61 12.12 -28.85
N SER A 16 -7.92 12.31 -28.64
CA SER A 16 -8.63 13.54 -29.03
C SER A 16 -8.36 14.74 -28.10
N ILE A 17 -8.09 14.51 -26.81
CA ILE A 17 -7.82 15.60 -25.85
C ILE A 17 -6.40 16.14 -26.04
N GLU A 18 -5.40 15.26 -26.20
CA GLU A 18 -4.02 15.66 -26.52
C GLU A 18 -3.94 16.39 -27.88
N ALA A 19 -4.62 15.87 -28.91
CA ALA A 19 -4.68 16.51 -30.22
C ALA A 19 -5.36 17.90 -30.20
N GLN A 20 -6.29 18.14 -29.26
CA GLN A 20 -6.89 19.47 -29.06
C GLN A 20 -6.00 20.40 -28.23
N LEU A 21 -5.25 19.87 -27.25
CA LEU A 21 -4.33 20.65 -26.42
C LEU A 21 -3.13 21.16 -27.21
N ASP A 22 -2.60 20.37 -28.16
CA ASP A 22 -1.52 20.76 -29.06
C ASP A 22 -1.89 21.94 -29.99
N SER A 23 -3.18 22.21 -30.19
CA SER A 23 -3.65 23.32 -31.03
C SER A 23 -3.60 24.69 -30.35
N ASN A 24 -3.44 24.75 -29.02
CA ASN A 24 -3.55 25.99 -28.24
C ASN A 24 -2.23 26.33 -27.53
N VAL A 25 -1.45 27.23 -28.15
CA VAL A 25 -0.15 27.74 -27.68
C VAL A 25 -0.20 28.22 -26.21
N VAL A 26 0.52 27.51 -25.32
CA VAL A 26 0.65 27.87 -23.90
C VAL A 26 1.74 28.93 -23.71
N THR A 27 1.43 30.03 -23.01
CA THR A 27 2.40 31.07 -22.59
C THR A 27 2.50 31.18 -21.06
N PRO A 28 3.66 31.58 -20.46
CA PRO A 28 3.86 31.51 -19.00
C PRO A 28 3.77 32.87 -18.27
N PHE A 29 3.15 32.96 -17.09
CA PHE A 29 3.40 34.02 -16.08
C PHE A 29 3.11 33.62 -14.60
N LYS A 30 3.56 34.48 -13.65
CA LYS A 30 3.84 34.32 -12.19
C LYS A 30 2.64 34.52 -11.22
N ASN A 31 2.81 34.03 -9.98
CA ASN A 31 1.83 33.91 -8.88
C ASN A 31 2.05 34.97 -7.77
N ASP A 32 0.97 35.60 -7.28
CA ASP A 32 0.94 36.49 -6.10
C ASP A 32 -0.09 35.96 -5.09
N GLY A 33 0.36 35.72 -3.85
CA GLY A 33 -0.34 34.93 -2.84
C GLY A 33 -1.39 35.66 -2.00
N GLU A 34 -2.29 34.85 -1.40
CA GLU A 34 -2.83 34.92 -0.02
C GLU A 34 -4.05 33.99 0.11
N HIS A 35 -4.12 33.16 1.17
CA HIS A 35 -5.09 32.06 1.36
C HIS A 35 -5.94 32.19 2.63
N HIS A 36 -7.23 31.85 2.53
CA HIS A 36 -8.11 31.39 3.62
C HIS A 36 -9.11 30.38 2.99
N TYR A 37 -9.37 29.19 3.58
CA TYR A 37 -10.37 28.25 3.05
C TYR A 37 -11.13 27.35 4.03
N SER A 38 -12.38 27.11 3.64
CA SER A 38 -13.21 25.92 3.83
C SER A 38 -13.31 25.21 2.46
N ILE A 39 -13.58 23.90 2.42
CA ILE A 39 -13.55 23.04 1.20
C ILE A 39 -14.65 23.48 0.21
N LYS A 40 -14.37 24.50 -0.59
CA LYS A 40 -15.15 24.88 -1.78
C LYS A 40 -14.32 25.36 -2.97
N GLU A 41 -13.01 25.50 -2.85
CA GLU A 41 -12.15 25.91 -3.98
C GLU A 41 -10.73 25.38 -3.76
N VAL A 42 -10.26 24.52 -4.67
CA VAL A 42 -8.85 24.11 -4.74
C VAL A 42 -8.12 25.19 -5.53
N LYS A 43 -7.28 25.99 -4.86
CA LYS A 43 -6.48 26.99 -5.59
C LYS A 43 -5.36 26.35 -6.40
N PRO A 44 -5.07 26.89 -7.60
CA PRO A 44 -4.00 26.38 -8.44
C PRO A 44 -2.65 26.88 -7.92
N GLU A 45 -1.85 25.98 -7.36
CA GLU A 45 -0.40 26.16 -7.30
C GLU A 45 0.28 25.17 -8.26
N SER A 46 1.46 25.56 -8.72
CA SER A 46 2.18 25.01 -9.89
C SER A 46 2.28 23.49 -9.97
N GLN A 47 2.29 22.97 -11.20
CA GLN A 47 2.57 21.60 -11.65
C GLN A 47 3.21 20.68 -10.58
N MET A 48 2.36 19.93 -9.87
CA MET A 48 2.72 18.75 -9.08
C MET A 48 1.58 17.72 -9.20
N PRO A 49 1.84 16.43 -8.92
CA PRO A 49 0.78 15.43 -8.84
C PRO A 49 -0.30 15.85 -7.82
N VAL A 50 -1.56 15.40 -8.00
CA VAL A 50 -2.69 15.71 -7.10
C VAL A 50 -2.46 15.08 -5.72
N LEU A 51 -2.10 15.89 -4.71
CA LEU A 51 -1.78 15.44 -3.36
C LEU A 51 -2.84 15.88 -2.36
N PHE A 52 -3.32 14.96 -1.54
CA PHE A 52 -3.91 15.28 -0.25
C PHE A 52 -2.77 15.38 0.77
N ASP A 53 -2.39 16.59 1.15
CA ASP A 53 -1.41 16.81 2.21
C ASP A 53 -2.15 16.90 3.55
N LYS A 54 -1.94 15.91 4.41
CA LYS A 54 -2.45 15.88 5.78
C LYS A 54 -1.31 16.09 6.74
N GLU A 55 -1.49 16.98 7.70
CA GLU A 55 -0.62 17.03 8.86
C GLU A 55 -1.24 16.24 10.00
N ILE A 56 -0.57 15.15 10.38
CA ILE A 56 -1.01 14.30 11.49
C ILE A 56 -0.11 14.57 12.68
N THR A 57 -0.72 15.05 13.76
CA THR A 57 -0.08 15.08 15.08
C THR A 57 -0.46 13.79 15.80
N ILE A 58 0.47 12.84 15.88
CA ILE A 58 0.33 11.68 16.76
C ILE A 58 0.59 12.16 18.17
N THR A 59 -0.47 12.36 18.94
CA THR A 59 -0.32 13.04 20.22
C THR A 59 0.29 12.16 21.30
N ASN A 60 0.36 10.84 21.13
CA ASN A 60 0.77 9.92 22.20
C ASN A 60 1.34 8.60 21.65
N LEU A 61 2.65 8.54 21.41
CA LEU A 61 3.37 7.27 21.36
C LEU A 61 3.51 6.69 22.76
N LEU A 62 3.09 5.44 22.93
CA LEU A 62 3.14 4.72 24.18
C LEU A 62 4.29 3.73 24.20
N PHE A 63 5.09 3.79 25.26
CA PHE A 63 6.10 2.78 25.60
C PHE A 63 5.68 2.04 26.88
N ASP A 64 5.82 0.71 26.90
CA ASP A 64 5.47 -0.16 28.02
C ASP A 64 6.61 -0.38 29.03
N ASN A 65 7.80 0.16 28.75
CA ASN A 65 8.98 -0.03 29.57
C ASN A 65 9.92 1.19 29.56
N LYS A 66 10.80 1.28 30.55
CA LYS A 66 11.87 2.29 30.61
C LYS A 66 13.12 1.82 29.86
N PHE A 67 13.91 2.76 29.40
CA PHE A 67 15.17 2.53 28.70
C PHE A 67 16.38 2.72 29.62
N GLU A 68 16.42 1.98 30.74
CA GLU A 68 17.51 2.04 31.72
C GLU A 68 18.76 1.29 31.23
N GLY A 69 19.95 1.84 31.47
CA GLY A 69 21.24 1.18 31.17
C GLY A 69 21.81 1.44 29.77
N LEU A 70 21.19 2.31 28.95
CA LEU A 70 21.77 2.78 27.68
C LEU A 70 22.79 3.90 27.91
N GLU A 71 23.96 3.80 27.26
CA GLU A 71 24.96 4.88 27.24
C GLU A 71 24.45 6.12 26.50
N ASP A 72 24.84 7.32 26.91
CA ASP A 72 24.34 8.58 26.31
C ASP A 72 24.69 8.71 24.81
N ALA A 73 25.83 8.15 24.39
CA ALA A 73 26.22 8.09 22.98
C ALA A 73 25.28 7.20 22.15
N TYR A 74 24.73 6.13 22.75
CA TYR A 74 23.72 5.29 22.11
C TYR A 74 22.39 6.04 21.95
N LYS A 75 22.00 6.83 22.96
CA LYS A 75 20.75 7.61 22.93
C LYS A 75 20.72 8.64 21.80
N ASP A 76 21.88 9.18 21.41
CA ASP A 76 22.02 10.10 20.28
C ASP A 76 22.14 9.38 18.93
N GLY A 77 22.77 8.21 18.91
CA GLY A 77 23.09 7.48 17.67
C GLY A 77 21.98 6.58 17.13
N VAL A 78 20.97 6.25 17.95
CA VAL A 78 19.84 5.39 17.56
C VAL A 78 18.58 6.21 17.34
N LEU A 79 17.99 6.02 16.16
CA LEU A 79 16.77 6.68 15.73
C LEU A 79 15.65 5.65 15.59
N LEU A 80 14.43 6.04 15.94
CA LEU A 80 13.21 5.31 15.68
C LEU A 80 12.45 6.05 14.59
N PHE A 81 12.34 5.44 13.41
CA PHE A 81 11.41 5.88 12.40
C PHE A 81 9.98 5.49 12.79
N VAL A 82 9.06 6.45 12.68
CA VAL A 82 7.62 6.27 12.87
C VAL A 82 6.91 6.87 11.67
N GLY A 83 6.15 6.06 10.94
CA GLY A 83 5.54 6.51 9.69
C GLY A 83 4.62 5.48 9.07
N LEU A 84 4.43 5.60 7.76
CA LEU A 84 3.67 4.67 6.93
C LEU A 84 4.58 4.19 5.80
N LYS A 85 4.37 2.95 5.33
CA LYS A 85 5.02 2.48 4.09
C LYS A 85 4.56 3.30 2.89
N SER A 86 3.26 3.56 2.79
CA SER A 86 2.68 4.52 1.87
C SER A 86 1.66 5.41 2.57
N GLY A 87 1.62 6.70 2.22
CA GLY A 87 0.67 7.65 2.77
C GLY A 87 -0.78 7.21 2.58
N SER A 88 -1.12 6.55 1.47
CA SER A 88 -2.48 6.04 1.23
C SER A 88 -2.91 4.94 2.21
N ASN A 89 -1.96 4.25 2.86
CA ASN A 89 -2.29 3.23 3.85
C ASN A 89 -2.99 3.81 5.10
N ILE A 90 -2.91 5.13 5.32
CA ILE A 90 -3.61 5.79 6.43
C ILE A 90 -5.13 5.71 6.29
N ILE A 91 -5.65 5.48 5.09
CA ILE A 91 -7.09 5.44 4.83
C ILE A 91 -7.60 4.04 5.16
N ARG A 92 -8.54 3.96 6.10
CA ARG A 92 -9.19 2.71 6.51
C ARG A 92 -10.39 2.41 5.62
N GLU A 93 -11.28 3.39 5.53
CA GLU A 93 -12.57 3.30 4.86
C GLU A 93 -12.78 4.61 4.11
N TYR A 94 -13.45 4.58 2.96
CA TYR A 94 -13.89 5.79 2.28
C TYR A 94 -15.22 5.63 1.56
N THR A 95 -15.86 6.74 1.24
CA THR A 95 -17.06 6.81 0.41
C THR A 95 -17.06 8.11 -0.39
N ILE A 96 -17.48 8.04 -1.65
CA ILE A 96 -17.49 9.20 -2.53
C ILE A 96 -18.89 9.79 -2.60
N HIS A 97 -18.94 11.12 -2.62
CA HIS A 97 -20.15 11.89 -2.84
C HIS A 97 -19.96 12.75 -4.08
N HIS A 98 -21.03 12.94 -4.83
CA HIS A 98 -21.09 13.88 -5.94
C HIS A 98 -22.25 14.83 -5.72
N ARG A 99 -21.99 16.14 -5.70
CA ARG A 99 -22.98 17.21 -5.45
C ARG A 99 -23.81 16.95 -4.18
N GLY A 100 -23.13 16.58 -3.09
CA GLY A 100 -23.73 16.30 -1.78
C GLY A 100 -24.49 14.98 -1.65
N ARG A 101 -24.52 14.13 -2.70
CA ARG A 101 -25.16 12.81 -2.66
C ARG A 101 -24.11 11.70 -2.65
N THR A 102 -24.31 10.71 -1.79
CA THR A 102 -23.49 9.49 -1.79
C THR A 102 -23.64 8.75 -3.12
N ILE A 103 -22.52 8.35 -3.70
CA ILE A 103 -22.50 7.54 -4.92
C ILE A 103 -22.59 6.08 -4.51
N ASP A 104 -23.55 5.36 -5.07
CA ASP A 104 -23.73 3.94 -4.77
C ASP A 104 -22.52 3.12 -5.21
N GLY A 105 -22.24 2.02 -4.52
CA GLY A 105 -21.06 1.18 -4.77
C GLY A 105 -19.70 1.80 -4.39
N SER A 106 -19.61 3.11 -4.10
CA SER A 106 -18.32 3.79 -3.83
C SER A 106 -17.73 3.55 -2.42
N LEU A 107 -18.46 2.86 -1.54
CA LEU A 107 -17.98 2.50 -0.21
C LEU A 107 -16.87 1.45 -0.30
N GLN A 108 -15.68 1.79 0.16
CA GLN A 108 -14.56 0.88 0.38
C GLN A 108 -14.31 0.76 1.89
N ASN A 109 -14.38 -0.46 2.42
CA ASN A 109 -14.23 -0.73 3.86
C ASN A 109 -12.80 -1.11 4.26
N ASP A 110 -11.97 -1.52 3.29
CA ASP A 110 -10.62 -2.03 3.54
C ASP A 110 -9.59 -1.34 2.64
N ALA A 111 -9.69 -0.01 2.58
CA ALA A 111 -8.85 0.84 1.74
C ALA A 111 -7.35 0.73 2.08
N THR A 112 -7.01 0.33 3.31
CA THR A 112 -5.61 0.12 3.70
C THR A 112 -4.96 -1.05 2.94
N ILE A 113 -5.68 -2.16 2.79
CA ILE A 113 -5.21 -3.35 2.06
C ILE A 113 -5.25 -3.09 0.56
N GLU A 114 -6.31 -2.44 0.06
CA GLU A 114 -6.37 -1.99 -1.34
C GLU A 114 -5.15 -1.12 -1.69
N SER A 115 -4.86 -0.14 -0.83
CA SER A 115 -3.67 0.70 -0.94
C SER A 115 -2.39 -0.11 -0.89
N PHE A 116 -2.27 -1.11 0.00
CA PHE A 116 -1.09 -1.97 0.05
C PHE A 116 -0.88 -2.69 -1.29
N ILE A 117 -1.90 -3.37 -1.81
CA ILE A 117 -1.83 -4.13 -3.07
C ILE A 117 -1.42 -3.20 -4.23
N ASN A 118 -2.06 -2.03 -4.35
CA ASN A 118 -1.73 -1.05 -5.38
C ASN A 118 -0.28 -0.57 -5.28
N ASN A 119 0.14 -0.15 -4.09
CA ASN A 119 1.50 0.34 -3.88
C ASN A 119 2.55 -0.77 -4.08
N THR A 120 2.20 -2.04 -3.83
CA THR A 120 3.14 -3.15 -3.99
C THR A 120 3.64 -3.29 -5.42
N ILE A 121 2.74 -3.17 -6.39
CA ILE A 121 3.07 -3.31 -7.82
C ILE A 121 3.51 -2.03 -8.52
N LYS A 122 3.58 -0.90 -7.81
CA LYS A 122 4.09 0.34 -8.41
C LYS A 122 5.58 0.22 -8.68
N GLN A 123 5.99 0.68 -9.86
CA GLN A 123 7.39 0.71 -10.27
C GLN A 123 8.26 1.58 -9.34
N LYS A 124 9.54 1.22 -9.22
CA LYS A 124 10.52 1.89 -8.35
C LYS A 124 10.64 3.38 -8.64
N SER A 125 10.66 3.77 -9.92
CA SER A 125 10.79 5.17 -10.35
C SER A 125 9.62 6.05 -9.87
N GLU A 126 8.40 5.51 -9.79
CA GLU A 126 7.22 6.24 -9.32
C GLU A 126 7.29 6.49 -7.80
N LYS A 127 7.86 5.53 -7.05
CA LYS A 127 7.99 5.61 -5.60
C LYS A 127 9.09 6.57 -5.15
N ASN A 128 10.22 6.63 -5.88
CA ASN A 128 11.36 7.48 -5.52
C ASN A 128 11.17 8.97 -5.82
N ASN A 129 10.32 9.33 -6.78
CA ASN A 129 10.22 10.71 -7.24
C ASN A 129 9.26 11.59 -6.40
N ARG A 130 8.61 11.05 -5.37
CA ARG A 130 7.50 11.71 -4.67
C ARG A 130 7.75 11.85 -3.17
N LYS A 131 7.94 13.10 -2.71
CA LYS A 131 8.18 13.41 -1.29
C LYS A 131 6.94 13.12 -0.43
N GLN A 132 7.18 12.56 0.75
CA GLN A 132 6.22 12.29 1.83
C GLN A 132 5.09 11.31 1.47
N ILE A 133 5.31 10.48 0.44
CA ILE A 133 4.34 9.48 -0.01
C ILE A 133 4.78 8.07 0.35
N GLN A 134 6.02 7.70 0.05
CA GLN A 134 6.54 6.35 0.27
C GLN A 134 7.66 6.39 1.31
N SER A 135 7.81 5.30 2.05
CA SER A 135 8.93 5.07 2.95
C SER A 135 9.56 3.74 2.58
N LEU A 136 10.52 3.79 1.64
CA LEU A 136 11.32 2.64 1.24
C LEU A 136 12.37 2.35 2.31
N TYR A 137 12.62 1.07 2.59
CA TYR A 137 13.50 0.59 3.64
C TYR A 137 14.92 1.14 3.48
N GLU A 138 15.48 1.07 2.27
CA GLU A 138 16.83 1.58 1.99
C GLU A 138 16.92 3.08 2.25
N ASN A 139 15.96 3.85 1.74
CA ASN A 139 15.90 5.30 1.94
C ASN A 139 15.77 5.67 3.42
N ILE A 140 14.97 4.92 4.19
CA ILE A 140 14.85 5.14 5.64
C ILE A 140 16.18 4.88 6.36
N HIS A 141 16.91 3.84 5.94
CA HIS A 141 18.23 3.54 6.48
C HIS A 141 19.30 4.58 6.13
N GLU A 142 19.10 5.33 5.05
CA GLU A 142 19.90 6.49 4.66
C GLU A 142 19.41 7.82 5.27
N PHE A 143 18.45 7.78 6.20
CA PHE A 143 17.86 8.94 6.85
C PHE A 143 17.14 9.89 5.88
N ASP A 144 16.48 9.36 4.86
CA ASP A 144 15.69 10.17 3.94
C ASP A 144 14.59 10.93 4.69
N THR A 145 14.71 12.25 4.69
CA THR A 145 13.76 13.20 5.27
C THR A 145 12.50 13.37 4.41
N SER A 146 12.50 12.81 3.21
CA SER A 146 11.36 12.79 2.29
C SER A 146 10.44 11.59 2.49
N ALA A 147 10.77 10.66 3.40
CA ALA A 147 9.92 9.52 3.73
C ALA A 147 8.54 9.94 4.29
N CYS A 148 7.54 9.05 4.18
CA CYS A 148 6.21 9.25 4.76
C CYS A 148 6.19 8.97 6.27
N GLY A 149 6.95 9.74 7.04
CA GLY A 149 7.11 9.58 8.48
C GLY A 149 8.06 10.59 9.08
N THR A 150 8.53 10.30 10.28
CA THR A 150 9.56 11.08 10.97
C THR A 150 10.47 10.19 11.79
N TYR A 151 11.67 10.68 12.07
CA TYR A 151 12.63 10.03 12.96
C TYR A 151 12.55 10.65 14.36
N ILE A 152 12.70 9.82 15.37
CA ILE A 152 12.73 10.21 16.78
C ILE A 152 14.00 9.63 17.38
N THR A 153 14.87 10.47 17.93
CA THR A 153 16.07 9.98 18.64
C THR A 153 15.67 9.24 19.90
N MET A 154 16.43 8.20 20.24
CA MET A 154 16.27 7.48 21.50
C MET A 154 16.38 8.41 22.73
N ARG A 155 17.18 9.49 22.65
CA ARG A 155 17.24 10.54 23.68
C ARG A 155 15.90 11.21 23.95
N VAL A 156 15.22 11.68 22.91
CA VAL A 156 13.88 12.31 23.04
C VAL A 156 12.89 11.36 23.70
N ILE A 157 12.94 10.07 23.38
CA ILE A 157 12.11 9.04 24.01
C ILE A 157 12.47 8.91 25.49
N ASP A 158 13.75 8.76 25.82
CA ASP A 158 14.24 8.58 27.19
C ASP A 158 13.93 9.79 28.09
N GLU A 159 14.11 11.02 27.58
CA GLU A 159 13.76 12.25 28.30
C GLU A 159 12.25 12.33 28.58
N ALA A 160 11.42 12.00 27.59
CA ALA A 160 9.97 11.99 27.76
C ALA A 160 9.52 10.91 28.75
N VAL A 161 10.20 9.75 28.75
CA VAL A 161 10.00 8.66 29.70
C VAL A 161 10.41 9.09 31.12
N GLY A 162 11.60 9.67 31.29
CA GLY A 162 12.16 10.05 32.59
C GLY A 162 11.38 11.15 33.32
N GLN A 163 10.65 12.00 32.60
CA GLN A 163 9.82 13.06 33.18
C GLN A 163 8.44 12.58 33.68
N GLN A 164 8.01 11.38 33.31
CA GLN A 164 6.69 10.87 33.65
C GLN A 164 6.76 9.83 34.78
N THR A 165 5.85 9.94 35.73
CA THR A 165 5.74 8.99 36.86
C THR A 165 4.81 7.80 36.56
N ASN A 166 4.30 7.69 35.33
CA ASN A 166 3.41 6.62 34.89
C ASN A 166 4.22 5.40 34.44
N PHE A 167 3.62 4.20 34.55
CA PHE A 167 4.16 2.96 33.96
C PHE A 167 4.14 2.97 32.41
N LEU A 168 3.49 3.97 31.81
CA LEU A 168 3.15 4.09 30.41
C LEU A 168 3.54 5.49 29.94
N TYR A 169 4.56 5.58 29.09
CA TYR A 169 5.20 6.86 28.73
C TYR A 169 4.66 7.40 27.41
N LEU A 170 4.36 8.71 27.38
CA LEU A 170 3.72 9.38 26.25
C LEU A 170 4.65 10.41 25.59
N THR A 171 4.98 10.21 24.31
CA THR A 171 5.73 11.20 23.51
C THR A 171 4.86 11.72 22.35
N PRO A 172 4.60 13.04 22.24
CA PRO A 172 3.90 13.61 21.09
C PRO A 172 4.85 13.73 19.89
N VAL A 173 4.35 13.38 18.70
CA VAL A 173 5.11 13.35 17.44
C VAL A 173 4.24 13.94 16.33
N ARG A 174 4.80 14.82 15.52
CA ARG A 174 4.08 15.48 14.42
C ARG A 174 4.81 15.27 13.10
N PHE A 175 4.09 14.87 12.07
CA PHE A 175 4.62 14.79 10.72
C PHE A 175 3.51 14.92 9.67
N ARG A 176 3.93 15.14 8.43
CA ARG A 176 3.04 15.27 7.27
C ARG A 176 2.95 13.94 6.53
N ILE A 177 1.76 13.63 6.07
CA ILE A 177 1.44 12.46 5.24
C ILE A 177 0.79 12.98 3.97
N SER A 178 1.37 12.64 2.83
CA SER A 178 0.84 13.00 1.53
C SER A 178 0.23 11.76 0.87
N VAL A 179 -1.03 11.87 0.46
CA VAL A 179 -1.75 10.82 -0.26
C VAL A 179 -2.01 11.30 -1.67
N HIS A 180 -1.37 10.66 -2.65
CA HIS A 180 -1.65 10.97 -4.03
C HIS A 180 -2.96 10.32 -4.49
N LEU A 181 -3.71 11.02 -5.35
CA LEU A 181 -5.03 10.56 -5.80
C LEU A 181 -4.94 9.26 -6.61
N ASP A 182 -3.90 9.08 -7.44
CA ASP A 182 -3.66 7.83 -8.20
C ASP A 182 -3.30 6.62 -7.32
N ASN A 183 -3.00 6.82 -6.02
CA ASN A 183 -2.77 5.73 -5.09
C ASN A 183 -4.09 5.10 -4.62
N LEU A 184 -5.23 5.75 -4.87
CA LEU A 184 -6.56 5.24 -4.59
C LEU A 184 -7.14 4.64 -5.88
N LEU A 185 -7.46 3.35 -5.89
CA LEU A 185 -7.87 2.66 -7.12
C LEU A 185 -9.14 3.21 -7.72
N ILE A 186 -10.03 3.73 -6.87
CA ILE A 186 -11.23 4.40 -7.33
C ILE A 186 -10.90 5.67 -8.14
N PHE A 187 -9.73 6.29 -7.96
CA PHE A 187 -9.33 7.50 -8.67
C PHE A 187 -8.10 7.32 -9.56
N GLN A 188 -7.68 6.08 -9.84
CA GLN A 188 -6.42 5.79 -10.53
C GLN A 188 -6.25 6.48 -11.90
N ALA A 189 -7.35 6.73 -12.62
CA ALA A 189 -7.34 7.39 -13.94
C ALA A 189 -7.74 8.88 -13.90
N PHE A 190 -7.90 9.46 -12.70
CA PHE A 190 -8.36 10.85 -12.59
C PHE A 190 -7.29 11.87 -12.95
N THR A 191 -6.00 11.50 -12.82
CA THR A 191 -4.87 12.36 -13.19
C THR A 191 -4.82 12.64 -14.69
N ASP A 192 -5.33 11.71 -15.50
CA ASP A 192 -5.27 11.77 -16.96
C ASP A 192 -6.40 12.63 -17.54
N ASN A 193 -7.28 13.14 -16.68
CA ASN A 193 -8.48 13.87 -17.07
C ASN A 193 -8.50 15.29 -16.48
N SER A 194 -9.12 16.23 -17.21
CA SER A 194 -9.17 17.63 -16.75
C SER A 194 -10.20 17.82 -15.62
N LYS A 195 -9.84 18.59 -14.58
CA LYS A 195 -10.71 18.82 -13.42
C LYS A 195 -12.10 19.38 -13.75
N GLY A 196 -12.21 20.14 -14.84
CA GLY A 196 -13.47 20.78 -15.24
C GLY A 196 -14.58 19.80 -15.65
N MET A 197 -14.27 18.50 -15.71
CA MET A 197 -15.17 17.46 -16.22
C MET A 197 -16.04 16.81 -15.13
N PHE A 198 -15.58 16.81 -13.88
CA PHE A 198 -16.07 15.88 -12.86
C PHE A 198 -17.13 16.44 -11.90
N GLY A 199 -17.42 17.74 -11.98
CA GLY A 199 -18.30 18.42 -11.02
C GLY A 199 -17.75 18.37 -9.59
N ASP A 200 -18.66 18.52 -8.61
CA ASP A 200 -18.32 18.57 -7.20
C ASP A 200 -18.20 17.15 -6.62
N LEU A 201 -16.97 16.63 -6.54
CA LEU A 201 -16.66 15.36 -5.87
C LEU A 201 -16.12 15.59 -4.46
N GLU A 202 -16.63 14.82 -3.50
CA GLU A 202 -16.18 14.83 -2.11
C GLU A 202 -15.88 13.41 -1.64
N MET A 203 -14.73 13.21 -1.00
CA MET A 203 -14.35 11.95 -0.37
C MET A 203 -14.50 12.07 1.15
N LYS A 204 -15.34 11.21 1.73
CA LYS A 204 -15.36 11.01 3.19
C LYS A 204 -14.53 9.79 3.51
N PHE A 205 -13.62 9.88 4.47
CA PHE A 205 -12.75 8.76 4.84
C PHE A 205 -12.56 8.65 6.35
N LYS A 206 -12.16 7.46 6.80
CA LYS A 206 -11.71 7.19 8.17
C LYS A 206 -10.22 6.84 8.17
N ILE A 207 -9.53 7.17 9.26
CA ILE A 207 -8.11 6.88 9.42
C ILE A 207 -7.91 5.50 10.05
N ASN A 208 -6.88 4.79 9.60
CA ASN A 208 -6.42 3.53 10.17
C ASN A 208 -5.22 3.75 11.11
N PRO A 209 -5.41 3.82 12.43
CA PRO A 209 -4.30 3.98 13.37
C PRO A 209 -3.41 2.73 13.47
N LYS A 210 -3.80 1.61 12.87
CA LYS A 210 -3.01 0.37 12.86
C LYS A 210 -2.09 0.25 11.65
N ALA A 211 -2.11 1.24 10.74
CA ALA A 211 -1.30 1.21 9.51
C ALA A 211 0.14 1.71 9.71
N PHE A 212 0.42 2.33 10.86
CA PHE A 212 1.73 2.86 11.17
C PHE A 212 2.76 1.75 11.34
N VAL A 213 3.96 2.03 10.88
CA VAL A 213 5.13 1.16 10.98
C VAL A 213 6.22 1.85 11.78
N PHE A 214 7.02 1.03 12.43
CA PHE A 214 8.13 1.44 13.27
C PHE A 214 9.38 0.73 12.79
N LEU A 215 10.49 1.47 12.67
CA LEU A 215 11.77 0.91 12.29
C LEU A 215 12.88 1.55 13.10
N GLN A 216 13.74 0.75 13.73
CA GLN A 216 14.95 1.27 14.33
C GLN A 216 16.01 1.51 13.26
N VAL A 217 16.55 2.73 13.21
CA VAL A 217 17.60 3.12 12.27
C VAL A 217 18.87 3.45 13.04
N ASN A 218 19.97 2.78 12.70
CA ASN A 218 21.28 3.01 13.30
C ASN A 218 22.04 4.05 12.48
N SER A 219 22.54 5.13 13.09
CA SER A 219 23.41 6.09 12.40
C SER A 219 24.77 5.46 12.02
N THR A 220 25.25 5.77 10.81
CA THR A 220 26.37 5.06 10.19
C THR A 220 27.76 5.43 10.73
N GLU A 221 28.65 4.43 10.62
CA GLU A 221 30.11 4.35 10.80
C GLU A 221 30.75 4.27 12.19
N SER A 222 30.43 5.10 13.18
CA SER A 222 31.16 5.02 14.46
C SER A 222 30.61 3.96 15.43
N LEU A 223 29.29 3.69 15.39
CA LEU A 223 28.58 2.73 16.25
C LEU A 223 28.33 1.36 15.59
N ALA A 224 28.22 1.33 14.25
CA ALA A 224 27.99 0.10 13.47
C ALA A 224 29.12 -0.94 13.60
N LYS A 225 30.35 -0.52 13.97
CA LYS A 225 31.46 -1.42 14.30
C LYS A 225 31.36 -2.05 15.70
N TYR A 226 30.47 -1.56 16.56
CA TYR A 226 30.40 -1.94 17.98
C TYR A 226 29.07 -2.60 18.37
N TYR A 227 28.00 -2.43 17.59
CA TYR A 227 26.69 -2.99 17.88
C TYR A 227 26.04 -3.59 16.63
N THR A 228 26.18 -4.90 16.45
CA THR A 228 25.34 -5.65 15.51
C THR A 228 24.00 -5.93 16.21
N MET A 229 22.94 -5.22 15.82
CA MET A 229 21.58 -5.48 16.30
C MET A 229 20.80 -6.29 15.27
N LYS A 230 20.09 -7.32 15.73
CA LYS A 230 19.10 -8.04 14.93
C LYS A 230 17.85 -7.19 14.78
N MET A 231 17.39 -7.02 13.54
CA MET A 231 16.01 -6.62 13.26
C MET A 231 15.09 -7.77 13.62
N ASP A 232 14.21 -7.55 14.59
CA ASP A 232 13.05 -8.42 14.84
C ASP A 232 11.80 -7.60 14.47
N ASP A 233 11.25 -7.92 13.29
CA ASP A 233 9.91 -7.61 12.75
C ASP A 233 9.46 -6.12 12.63
N ILE A 234 9.09 -5.69 11.40
CA ILE A 234 8.27 -4.48 11.17
C ILE A 234 6.83 -4.82 11.58
N ILE A 235 6.44 -4.49 12.81
CA ILE A 235 5.10 -4.75 13.37
C ILE A 235 4.38 -3.40 13.60
N ALA A 236 3.05 -3.39 13.48
CA ALA A 236 2.21 -2.25 13.88
C ALA A 236 2.29 -1.89 15.39
N ASP A 237 2.87 -2.77 16.20
CA ASP A 237 3.38 -2.50 17.55
C ASP A 237 4.83 -3.05 17.61
N LEU A 238 5.85 -2.19 17.63
CA LEU A 238 7.25 -2.64 17.66
C LEU A 238 7.56 -3.28 19.01
N ILE A 239 8.00 -4.54 19.03
CA ILE A 239 8.62 -5.14 20.22
C ILE A 239 10.14 -5.01 20.06
N ILE A 240 10.75 -4.00 20.68
CA ILE A 240 12.19 -3.76 20.64
C ILE A 240 12.90 -4.80 21.50
N GLY A 241 13.23 -5.97 20.96
CA GLY A 241 14.16 -6.91 21.58
C GLY A 241 15.61 -6.52 21.26
N ILE A 242 16.29 -5.84 22.17
CA ILE A 242 17.72 -5.55 22.00
C ILE A 242 18.51 -6.79 22.41
N ARG A 243 18.98 -7.59 21.45
CA ARG A 243 20.01 -8.62 21.69
C ARG A 243 21.24 -8.31 20.85
N THR A 244 22.34 -8.00 21.53
CA THR A 244 23.69 -7.88 20.95
C THR A 244 24.37 -9.26 21.00
N GLU A 245 24.82 -9.80 19.87
CA GLU A 245 25.71 -10.99 19.89
C GLU A 245 27.14 -10.60 20.30
N GLN A 246 27.82 -11.49 21.05
CA GLN A 246 29.22 -11.33 21.46
C GLN A 246 30.16 -11.41 20.24
N LEU A 247 30.90 -10.34 19.95
CA LEU A 247 32.08 -10.39 19.08
C LEU A 247 33.33 -10.81 19.89
N PRO A 248 34.34 -11.45 19.28
CA PRO A 248 35.51 -11.98 19.97
C PRO A 248 36.42 -10.86 20.53
N PRO A 249 37.19 -11.15 21.60
CA PRO A 249 37.79 -10.14 22.45
C PRO A 249 38.99 -9.47 21.76
N SER A 250 38.74 -8.34 21.10
CA SER A 250 39.78 -7.36 20.77
C SER A 250 39.43 -6.02 21.43
N GLY A 251 39.92 -5.85 22.66
CA GLY A 251 40.20 -4.55 23.27
C GLY A 251 39.06 -3.62 23.68
N LEU A 252 37.79 -3.94 23.43
CA LEU A 252 36.65 -3.07 23.77
C LEU A 252 35.66 -3.76 24.69
N LYS A 253 35.17 -3.01 25.69
CA LYS A 253 34.24 -3.48 26.71
C LYS A 253 32.97 -4.04 26.04
N ASN A 254 32.70 -5.31 26.29
CA ASN A 254 31.46 -5.99 25.94
C ASN A 254 30.27 -5.26 26.59
N LEU A 255 29.54 -4.43 25.83
CA LEU A 255 28.26 -3.91 26.30
C LEU A 255 27.18 -4.91 25.89
N VAL A 256 26.95 -5.90 26.76
CA VAL A 256 25.76 -6.75 26.71
C VAL A 256 24.67 -5.97 27.44
N CYS A 257 23.80 -5.29 26.70
CA CYS A 257 22.59 -4.70 27.25
C CYS A 257 21.45 -5.71 27.09
N ASP A 258 21.17 -6.50 28.13
CA ASP A 258 19.92 -7.26 28.24
C ASP A 258 18.78 -6.29 28.56
N ILE A 259 18.31 -5.57 27.54
CA ILE A 259 17.14 -4.70 27.68
C ILE A 259 15.89 -5.56 27.45
N ALA A 260 14.99 -5.54 28.44
CA ALA A 260 13.70 -6.20 28.31
C ALA A 260 12.96 -5.64 27.09
N PRO A 261 12.30 -6.48 26.29
CA PRO A 261 11.63 -6.05 25.07
C PRO A 261 10.63 -4.92 25.36
N VAL A 262 10.66 -3.87 24.55
CA VAL A 262 9.76 -2.71 24.70
C VAL A 262 8.70 -2.71 23.60
N THR A 263 7.44 -2.68 23.97
CA THR A 263 6.33 -2.52 23.01
C THR A 263 6.05 -1.04 22.78
N VAL A 264 6.16 -0.60 21.53
CA VAL A 264 5.76 0.74 21.08
C VAL A 264 4.39 0.66 20.41
N SER A 265 3.45 1.52 20.81
CA SER A 265 2.13 1.58 20.17
C SER A 265 1.61 3.03 20.07
N ILE A 266 0.77 3.30 19.07
CA ILE A 266 0.07 4.59 18.97
C ILE A 266 -1.23 4.48 19.73
N LYS A 267 -1.38 5.30 20.79
CA LYS A 267 -2.63 5.35 21.55
C LYS A 267 -3.66 6.28 20.93
N ASN A 268 -3.23 7.50 20.63
CA ASN A 268 -4.10 8.55 20.11
C ASN A 268 -3.41 9.28 18.96
N TYR A 269 -4.23 9.79 18.03
CA TYR A 269 -3.80 10.68 16.97
C TYR A 269 -4.79 11.84 16.86
N VAL A 270 -4.30 12.99 16.38
CA VAL A 270 -5.09 14.18 16.08
C VAL A 270 -4.68 14.65 14.68
N VAL A 271 -5.67 14.79 13.80
CA VAL A 271 -5.47 15.45 12.51
C VAL A 271 -5.62 16.94 12.73
N THR A 272 -4.55 17.69 12.54
CA THR A 272 -4.55 19.15 12.76
C THR A 272 -4.98 19.91 11.53
N GLU A 273 -4.60 19.42 10.36
CA GLU A 273 -4.88 20.08 9.09
C GLU A 273 -5.03 19.05 7.96
N VAL A 274 -5.98 19.32 7.06
CA VAL A 274 -6.18 18.54 5.83
C VAL A 274 -6.26 19.52 4.68
N THR A 275 -5.33 19.40 3.74
CA THR A 275 -5.33 20.14 2.48
C THR A 275 -5.46 19.17 1.32
N ALA A 276 -6.20 19.57 0.29
CA ALA A 276 -6.42 18.78 -0.92
C ALA A 276 -6.01 19.63 -2.11
N ASN A 277 -4.87 19.28 -2.71
CA ASN A 277 -4.31 19.98 -3.85
C ASN A 277 -4.48 19.11 -5.08
N MET A 278 -5.46 19.43 -5.92
CA MET A 278 -5.45 18.92 -7.28
C MET A 278 -4.63 19.87 -8.15
N ALA A 279 -3.71 19.38 -8.99
CA ALA A 279 -3.12 20.22 -10.03
C ALA A 279 -4.04 20.27 -11.25
N GLY A 280 -4.10 21.43 -11.88
CA GLY A 280 -4.77 21.61 -13.17
C GLY A 280 -3.73 21.80 -14.26
N TYR A 281 -4.12 21.52 -15.49
CA TYR A 281 -3.35 21.99 -16.65
C TYR A 281 -3.39 23.52 -16.67
N LYS A 282 -2.25 24.15 -16.98
CA LYS A 282 -2.22 25.58 -17.37
C LYS A 282 -2.84 25.72 -18.77
N ALA A 283 -4.14 25.50 -18.85
CA ALA A 283 -4.94 25.69 -20.05
C ALA A 283 -5.44 27.14 -20.09
N THR A 284 -5.52 27.70 -21.29
CA THR A 284 -6.18 28.99 -21.48
C THR A 284 -7.68 28.87 -21.19
N ASP A 285 -8.33 29.96 -20.80
CA ASP A 285 -9.80 29.96 -20.59
C ASP A 285 -10.56 29.48 -21.84
N ALA A 286 -10.03 29.78 -23.03
CA ALA A 286 -10.57 29.29 -24.30
C ALA A 286 -10.49 27.75 -24.41
N CYS A 287 -9.33 27.16 -24.09
CA CYS A 287 -9.15 25.71 -24.08
C CYS A 287 -10.09 25.03 -23.05
N LEU A 288 -10.18 25.59 -21.84
CA LEU A 288 -11.12 25.10 -20.83
C LEU A 288 -12.58 25.21 -21.28
N ALA A 289 -12.94 26.27 -22.01
CA ALA A 289 -14.27 26.43 -22.58
C ALA A 289 -14.57 25.39 -23.67
N THR A 290 -13.61 25.09 -24.55
CA THR A 290 -13.75 24.03 -25.58
C THR A 290 -13.92 22.65 -24.95
N VAL A 291 -13.11 22.31 -23.95
CA VAL A 291 -13.23 21.05 -23.21
C VAL A 291 -14.59 20.96 -22.51
N ARG A 292 -15.04 22.06 -21.88
CA ARG A 292 -16.38 22.12 -21.26
C ARG A 292 -17.50 21.93 -22.28
N ASP A 293 -17.39 22.52 -23.47
CA ASP A 293 -18.38 22.39 -24.54
C ASP A 293 -18.44 20.94 -25.06
N PHE A 294 -17.28 20.31 -25.26
CA PHE A 294 -17.17 18.91 -25.66
C PHE A 294 -17.90 17.98 -24.67
N PHE A 295 -17.64 18.12 -23.37
CA PHE A 295 -18.29 17.33 -22.32
C PHE A 295 -19.67 17.85 -21.90
N SER A 296 -20.13 18.97 -22.46
CA SER A 296 -21.52 19.41 -22.29
C SER A 296 -22.48 18.54 -23.11
N THR A 297 -22.00 17.96 -24.22
CA THR A 297 -22.83 17.22 -25.18
C THR A 297 -22.63 15.70 -25.13
N ARG A 298 -21.57 15.21 -24.49
CA ARG A 298 -21.21 13.79 -24.44
C ARG A 298 -21.07 13.26 -23.01
N ALA A 299 -21.53 12.04 -22.80
CA ALA A 299 -21.18 11.28 -21.60
C ALA A 299 -19.78 10.69 -21.78
N PHE A 300 -19.11 10.36 -20.69
CA PHE A 300 -17.78 9.76 -20.74
C PHE A 300 -17.56 8.79 -19.57
N VAL A 301 -16.64 7.85 -19.79
CA VAL A 301 -16.25 6.84 -18.80
C VAL A 301 -14.88 7.19 -18.24
N VAL A 302 -14.68 7.03 -16.94
CA VAL A 302 -13.33 6.97 -16.36
C VAL A 302 -13.10 5.59 -15.75
N PRO A 303 -12.10 4.82 -16.23
CA PRO A 303 -11.78 3.51 -15.69
C PRO A 303 -11.26 3.62 -14.25
N ALA A 304 -11.67 2.68 -13.41
CA ALA A 304 -11.23 2.55 -12.03
C ALA A 304 -11.07 1.07 -11.66
N GLN A 305 -10.51 0.80 -10.50
CA GLN A 305 -10.46 -0.55 -9.95
C GLN A 305 -10.94 -0.56 -8.51
N ARG A 306 -11.31 -1.75 -8.05
CA ARG A 306 -11.70 -2.00 -6.67
C ARG A 306 -11.14 -3.33 -6.20
N VAL A 307 -10.70 -3.38 -4.96
CA VAL A 307 -10.39 -4.64 -4.28
C VAL A 307 -11.52 -5.04 -3.35
N GLU A 308 -11.93 -6.30 -3.40
CA GLU A 308 -12.74 -6.95 -2.38
C GLU A 308 -11.91 -7.95 -1.59
N ILE A 309 -12.25 -8.14 -0.31
CA ILE A 309 -11.45 -8.92 0.63
C ILE A 309 -12.26 -10.06 1.21
N TRP A 310 -11.67 -11.24 1.14
CA TRP A 310 -12.25 -12.52 1.52
C TRP A 310 -11.26 -13.28 2.43
N PRO A 311 -11.32 -13.06 3.75
CA PRO A 311 -10.51 -13.83 4.69
C PRO A 311 -10.96 -15.29 4.68
N PHE A 312 -10.02 -16.22 4.56
CA PHE A 312 -10.34 -17.64 4.68
C PHE A 312 -10.82 -17.97 6.11
N PRO A 313 -11.67 -19.00 6.29
CA PRO A 313 -12.20 -19.34 7.61
C PRO A 313 -11.18 -20.01 8.54
N THR A 314 -10.09 -20.58 8.02
CA THR A 314 -9.17 -21.42 8.80
C THR A 314 -7.73 -20.93 8.73
N SER A 315 -7.10 -20.77 9.89
CA SER A 315 -5.65 -20.50 10.03
C SER A 315 -4.78 -21.70 9.63
N ALA A 316 -3.48 -21.44 9.43
CA ALA A 316 -2.49 -22.49 9.23
C ALA A 316 -2.42 -23.46 10.42
N THR A 317 -2.07 -24.70 10.10
CA THR A 317 -1.77 -25.79 11.02
C THR A 317 -0.32 -26.25 10.83
N LEU A 318 0.16 -27.15 11.68
CA LEU A 318 1.52 -27.72 11.58
C LEU A 318 1.80 -28.39 10.22
N THR A 319 0.77 -28.92 9.56
CA THR A 319 0.90 -29.56 8.24
C THR A 319 0.65 -28.59 7.08
N GLY A 320 0.46 -27.31 7.38
CA GLY A 320 0.18 -26.24 6.41
C GLY A 320 -1.25 -25.72 6.46
N ILE A 321 -1.70 -25.16 5.34
CA ILE A 321 -3.00 -24.52 5.16
C ILE A 321 -3.90 -25.46 4.37
N ARG A 322 -5.11 -25.71 4.88
CA ARG A 322 -6.18 -26.42 4.17
C ARG A 322 -7.48 -25.68 4.45
N THR A 323 -7.91 -24.87 3.51
CA THR A 323 -9.08 -24.01 3.69
C THR A 323 -9.77 -23.76 2.36
N SER A 324 -11.08 -23.51 2.43
CA SER A 324 -11.88 -23.13 1.29
C SER A 324 -12.86 -22.05 1.69
N GLN A 325 -13.23 -21.22 0.72
CA GLN A 325 -14.21 -20.17 0.90
C GLN A 325 -15.11 -20.10 -0.34
N ASN A 326 -16.40 -19.96 -0.08
CA ASN A 326 -17.41 -19.84 -1.10
C ASN A 326 -17.69 -18.35 -1.32
N ILE A 327 -17.30 -17.82 -2.48
CA ILE A 327 -17.47 -16.40 -2.82
C ILE A 327 -18.18 -16.24 -4.16
N PRO A 328 -19.04 -15.22 -4.33
CA PRO A 328 -19.49 -14.82 -5.65
C PRO A 328 -18.30 -14.22 -6.42
N ILE A 329 -18.04 -14.68 -7.64
CA ILE A 329 -16.96 -14.14 -8.47
C ILE A 329 -17.58 -13.57 -9.73
N SER A 330 -17.54 -12.25 -9.86
CA SER A 330 -18.01 -11.56 -11.05
C SER A 330 -16.98 -10.54 -11.49
N HIS A 331 -16.58 -10.62 -12.75
CA HIS A 331 -15.64 -9.70 -13.40
C HIS A 331 -14.28 -9.56 -12.69
N VAL A 332 -13.74 -10.64 -12.13
CA VAL A 332 -12.43 -10.61 -11.47
C VAL A 332 -11.31 -10.70 -12.50
N THR A 333 -10.34 -9.80 -12.38
CA THR A 333 -9.13 -9.73 -13.21
C THR A 333 -7.95 -10.46 -12.57
N ASP A 334 -7.68 -10.13 -11.30
CA ASP A 334 -6.57 -10.66 -10.52
C ASP A 334 -7.05 -11.21 -9.17
N PHE A 335 -6.47 -12.34 -8.76
CA PHE A 335 -6.55 -12.81 -7.38
C PHE A 335 -5.25 -12.47 -6.65
N VAL A 336 -5.35 -11.92 -5.45
CA VAL A 336 -4.20 -11.63 -4.60
C VAL A 336 -4.30 -12.38 -3.29
N LEU A 337 -3.24 -13.09 -2.89
CA LEU A 337 -3.15 -13.75 -1.59
C LEU A 337 -2.20 -13.00 -0.66
N LEU A 338 -2.67 -12.76 0.56
CA LEU A 338 -1.91 -12.13 1.63
C LEU A 338 -1.81 -13.05 2.84
N PHE A 339 -0.63 -13.08 3.45
CA PHE A 339 -0.28 -13.96 4.56
C PHE A 339 0.08 -13.11 5.77
N THR A 340 -0.75 -13.16 6.82
CA THR A 340 -0.54 -12.39 8.05
C THR A 340 0.12 -13.25 9.11
N LYS A 341 1.20 -12.75 9.71
CA LYS A 341 1.88 -13.42 10.84
C LYS A 341 1.20 -13.10 12.17
N ASP A 342 0.74 -11.86 12.32
CA ASP A 342 0.00 -11.37 13.50
C ASP A 342 -1.24 -10.60 13.06
N ALA A 343 -2.30 -10.63 13.87
CA ALA A 343 -3.52 -9.84 13.67
C ALA A 343 -3.28 -8.31 13.70
N ARG A 344 -2.12 -7.88 14.17
CA ARG A 344 -1.66 -6.49 14.15
C ARG A 344 -1.08 -6.08 12.79
N CYS A 345 -0.63 -7.03 11.98
CA CYS A 345 -0.06 -6.74 10.66
C CYS A 345 -1.17 -6.30 9.69
N THR A 346 -1.12 -5.03 9.28
CA THR A 346 -2.09 -4.42 8.35
C THR A 346 -1.48 -4.13 6.98
N THR A 347 -0.19 -3.81 6.93
CA THR A 347 0.59 -3.47 5.72
C THR A 347 1.93 -4.21 5.66
N CYS A 348 2.14 -5.18 6.56
CA CYS A 348 3.36 -5.98 6.67
C CYS A 348 3.02 -7.44 6.41
N PHE A 349 3.22 -7.87 5.18
CA PHE A 349 2.89 -9.22 4.73
C PHE A 349 4.18 -9.88 4.26
N GLU A 350 4.39 -11.13 4.67
CA GLU A 350 5.65 -11.83 4.43
C GLU A 350 5.41 -13.10 3.63
N ASN A 351 6.46 -13.52 2.92
CA ASN A 351 6.47 -14.82 2.26
C ASN A 351 6.29 -15.95 3.30
N PRO A 352 5.29 -16.84 3.14
CA PRO A 352 5.09 -17.96 4.06
C PRO A 352 6.16 -19.05 3.91
N CYS A 353 6.96 -19.05 2.83
CA CYS A 353 7.95 -20.08 2.48
C CYS A 353 7.31 -21.47 2.35
N TYR A 354 6.21 -21.52 1.59
CA TYR A 354 5.42 -22.72 1.35
C TYR A 354 5.69 -23.31 -0.03
N GLN A 355 5.45 -24.62 -0.14
CA GLN A 355 5.58 -25.42 -1.36
C GLN A 355 4.22 -25.69 -2.01
N ASN A 356 4.26 -25.99 -3.30
CA ASN A 356 3.09 -26.30 -4.13
C ASN A 356 2.01 -25.20 -4.10
N MET A 357 2.43 -23.93 -4.15
CA MET A 357 1.60 -22.72 -4.18
C MET A 357 0.72 -22.64 -5.42
N GLN A 358 -0.58 -22.86 -5.22
CA GLN A 358 -1.66 -22.69 -6.20
C GLN A 358 -2.94 -22.15 -5.51
N LEU A 359 -3.98 -21.89 -6.28
CA LEU A 359 -5.33 -21.61 -5.83
C LEU A 359 -6.26 -22.45 -6.72
N THR A 360 -7.18 -23.20 -6.13
CA THR A 360 -8.13 -24.02 -6.91
C THR A 360 -9.47 -23.31 -6.98
N ILE A 361 -9.90 -22.97 -8.18
CA ILE A 361 -11.15 -22.24 -8.46
C ILE A 361 -11.93 -23.03 -9.50
N CYS A 362 -13.16 -23.43 -9.19
CA CYS A 362 -14.00 -24.24 -10.08
C CYS A 362 -13.30 -25.51 -10.62
N GLY A 363 -12.46 -26.15 -9.80
CA GLY A 363 -11.69 -27.34 -10.19
C GLY A 363 -10.49 -27.08 -11.10
N ARG A 364 -10.14 -25.82 -11.38
CA ARG A 364 -8.92 -25.41 -12.09
C ARG A 364 -7.90 -24.82 -11.11
N ASN A 365 -6.62 -25.04 -11.37
CA ASN A 365 -5.53 -24.57 -10.51
C ASN A 365 -4.86 -23.33 -11.10
N PHE A 366 -4.52 -22.37 -10.25
CA PHE A 366 -3.82 -21.14 -10.62
C PHE A 366 -2.60 -20.93 -9.70
N PRO A 367 -1.35 -20.91 -10.23
CA PRO A 367 -0.97 -21.28 -11.60
C PRO A 367 -1.25 -22.77 -11.89
N ASP A 368 -1.24 -23.18 -13.17
CA ASP A 368 -1.50 -24.57 -13.58
C ASP A 368 -0.53 -25.58 -12.96
N MET A 369 0.75 -25.18 -12.84
CA MET A 369 1.81 -25.99 -12.24
C MET A 369 2.04 -25.58 -10.79
N PRO A 370 2.19 -26.53 -9.86
CA PRO A 370 2.54 -26.21 -8.48
C PRO A 370 3.97 -25.65 -8.41
N MET A 371 4.14 -24.53 -7.70
CA MET A 371 5.44 -23.86 -7.54
C MET A 371 5.73 -23.57 -6.08
N ASN A 372 7.00 -23.55 -5.67
CA ASN A 372 7.33 -23.06 -4.33
C ASN A 372 7.48 -21.55 -4.36
N THR A 373 7.08 -20.92 -3.25
CA THR A 373 7.16 -19.46 -3.07
C THR A 373 8.58 -18.89 -3.02
N THR A 374 9.60 -19.74 -3.03
CA THR A 374 11.03 -19.38 -3.02
C THR A 374 11.74 -19.77 -4.33
N ASP A 375 11.02 -20.36 -5.29
CA ASP A 375 11.61 -20.80 -6.55
C ASP A 375 11.75 -19.62 -7.54
N GLN A 376 12.79 -19.66 -8.37
CA GLN A 376 13.02 -18.64 -9.41
C GLN A 376 11.87 -18.54 -10.42
N GLN A 377 11.16 -19.65 -10.69
CA GLN A 377 9.98 -19.64 -11.57
C GLN A 377 8.83 -18.84 -10.96
N PHE A 378 8.63 -18.95 -9.64
CA PHE A 378 7.62 -18.20 -8.92
C PHE A 378 7.95 -16.70 -8.94
N PHE A 379 9.22 -16.32 -8.72
CA PHE A 379 9.67 -14.94 -8.85
C PHE A 379 9.32 -14.33 -10.21
N LYS A 380 9.65 -15.02 -11.31
CA LYS A 380 9.31 -14.57 -12.67
C LYS A 380 7.80 -14.46 -12.89
N LEU A 381 7.02 -15.42 -12.37
CA LEU A 381 5.56 -15.38 -12.44
C LEU A 381 5.02 -14.13 -11.74
N GLN A 382 5.53 -13.77 -10.56
CA GLN A 382 5.08 -12.60 -9.80
C GLN A 382 5.45 -11.27 -10.46
N LEU A 383 6.64 -11.16 -11.06
CA LEU A 383 7.04 -9.97 -11.81
C LEU A 383 6.13 -9.75 -13.03
N ASN A 384 5.90 -10.79 -13.83
CA ASN A 384 4.98 -10.73 -14.97
C ASN A 384 3.54 -10.44 -14.53
N ALA A 385 3.09 -11.11 -13.46
CA ALA A 385 1.75 -10.87 -12.90
C ALA A 385 1.52 -9.41 -12.47
N SER A 386 2.60 -8.72 -12.08
CA SER A 386 2.59 -7.34 -11.62
C SER A 386 2.97 -6.33 -12.72
N ASN A 387 3.29 -6.78 -13.94
CA ASN A 387 3.87 -5.98 -15.02
C ASN A 387 5.15 -5.23 -14.61
N LEU A 388 5.95 -5.86 -13.74
CA LEU A 388 7.28 -5.41 -13.34
C LEU A 388 8.37 -6.24 -14.03
N ASP A 389 8.01 -6.90 -15.13
CA ASP A 389 8.94 -7.47 -16.09
C ASP A 389 9.16 -6.48 -17.25
N LEU A 390 10.39 -6.43 -17.77
CA LEU A 390 10.81 -5.59 -18.92
C LEU A 390 11.16 -4.13 -18.58
N LEU A 391 10.31 -3.17 -19.01
CA LEU A 391 10.61 -1.72 -19.00
C LEU A 391 10.49 -1.10 -17.61
N PHE A 392 9.75 -1.73 -16.72
CA PHE A 392 9.49 -1.24 -15.37
C PHE A 392 10.25 -2.07 -14.35
N GLU A 393 10.89 -1.38 -13.39
CA GLU A 393 11.70 -1.98 -12.34
C GLU A 393 10.88 -2.15 -11.06
N ALA A 394 10.97 -3.32 -10.44
CA ALA A 394 10.45 -3.56 -9.10
C ALA A 394 11.27 -2.81 -8.04
N THR A 395 10.69 -2.58 -6.86
CA THR A 395 11.46 -2.10 -5.71
C THR A 395 12.30 -3.20 -5.09
N ASP A 396 13.43 -2.85 -4.49
CA ASP A 396 14.34 -3.82 -3.88
C ASP A 396 13.63 -4.63 -2.77
N GLU A 397 12.74 -4.01 -1.99
CA GLU A 397 11.95 -4.71 -0.97
C GLU A 397 10.95 -5.72 -1.56
N PHE A 398 10.44 -5.47 -2.78
CA PHE A 398 9.55 -6.41 -3.45
C PHE A 398 10.34 -7.61 -3.97
N GLU A 399 11.51 -7.36 -4.58
CA GLU A 399 12.38 -8.43 -5.06
C GLU A 399 12.95 -9.26 -3.91
N ASP A 400 13.40 -8.61 -2.85
CA ASP A 400 13.92 -9.25 -1.64
C ASP A 400 12.85 -10.10 -0.98
N ALA A 401 11.61 -9.60 -0.84
CA ALA A 401 10.50 -10.37 -0.27
C ALA A 401 10.17 -11.66 -1.05
N LEU A 402 10.43 -11.67 -2.36
CA LEU A 402 10.21 -12.83 -3.22
C LEU A 402 11.40 -13.80 -3.25
N THR A 403 12.63 -13.31 -3.10
CA THR A 403 13.86 -14.09 -3.36
C THR A 403 14.64 -14.45 -2.11
N THR A 404 14.54 -13.65 -1.04
CA THR A 404 15.31 -13.86 0.19
C THR A 404 14.76 -15.04 0.98
N SER A 405 15.62 -16.03 1.22
CA SER A 405 15.27 -17.17 2.07
C SER A 405 15.14 -16.76 3.53
N LYS A 406 14.04 -17.16 4.17
CA LYS A 406 13.76 -16.87 5.59
C LYS A 406 14.11 -18.02 6.53
N ASN A 407 14.34 -19.21 5.99
CA ASN A 407 14.63 -20.41 6.76
C ASN A 407 15.45 -21.41 5.98
N THR A 408 16.26 -22.14 6.73
CA THR A 408 16.89 -23.37 6.27
C THR A 408 16.23 -24.56 6.97
N ALA A 409 16.66 -25.77 6.62
CA ALA A 409 16.23 -26.99 7.30
C ALA A 409 16.51 -26.99 8.82
N THR A 410 17.40 -26.13 9.31
CA THR A 410 17.88 -26.15 10.70
C THR A 410 17.54 -24.91 11.51
N ARG A 411 17.31 -23.75 10.89
CA ARG A 411 17.01 -22.50 11.62
C ARG A 411 16.22 -21.51 10.77
N ARG A 412 15.53 -20.59 11.44
CA ARG A 412 15.05 -19.34 10.83
C ARG A 412 16.24 -18.36 10.67
N LEU A 413 16.17 -17.54 9.63
CA LEU A 413 17.17 -16.52 9.31
C LEU A 413 16.59 -15.14 9.63
N ASN A 414 17.45 -14.24 10.09
CA ASN A 414 17.09 -12.83 10.27
C ASN A 414 17.58 -12.07 9.03
N PRO A 415 16.66 -11.50 8.23
CA PRO A 415 17.04 -10.71 7.07
C PRO A 415 17.61 -9.34 7.49
N ASN A 416 18.49 -8.79 6.65
CA ASN A 416 19.03 -7.43 6.79
C ASN A 416 18.30 -6.43 5.86
N THR A 417 17.08 -6.76 5.46
CA THR A 417 16.23 -6.02 4.51
C THR A 417 14.75 -6.18 4.90
N ASP A 418 13.88 -5.32 4.39
CA ASP A 418 12.43 -5.45 4.57
C ASP A 418 11.84 -6.54 3.67
N LEU A 419 11.39 -7.64 4.27
CA LEU A 419 10.69 -8.74 3.58
C LEU A 419 9.16 -8.68 3.71
N THR A 420 8.63 -7.57 4.23
CA THR A 420 7.22 -7.41 4.57
C THR A 420 6.40 -6.74 3.46
N PHE A 421 6.97 -6.69 2.25
CA PHE A 421 6.36 -6.20 1.02
C PHE A 421 5.94 -7.37 0.10
N PHE A 422 5.40 -8.43 0.68
CA PHE A 422 5.03 -9.65 -0.05
C PHE A 422 3.53 -9.75 -0.33
N MET A 423 3.19 -10.15 -1.56
CA MET A 423 1.87 -10.67 -1.91
C MET A 423 2.01 -11.67 -3.05
N ILE A 424 1.00 -12.50 -3.25
CA ILE A 424 0.95 -13.40 -4.42
C ILE A 424 -0.16 -12.94 -5.34
N THR A 425 0.21 -12.42 -6.51
CA THR A 425 -0.71 -12.10 -7.60
C THR A 425 -0.86 -13.31 -8.50
N LEU A 426 -2.10 -13.70 -8.76
CA LEU A 426 -2.50 -14.74 -9.69
C LEU A 426 -3.40 -14.09 -10.73
N GLN A 427 -2.83 -13.79 -11.90
CA GLN A 427 -3.59 -13.30 -13.04
C GLN A 427 -4.55 -14.40 -13.51
N TYR A 428 -5.84 -14.07 -13.58
CA TYR A 428 -6.81 -14.92 -14.25
C TYR A 428 -6.82 -14.64 -15.77
N GLU A 429 -6.46 -13.42 -16.16
CA GLU A 429 -6.44 -12.98 -17.56
C GLU A 429 -5.44 -13.80 -18.38
N ARG A 430 -5.89 -14.28 -19.55
CA ARG A 430 -5.02 -14.96 -20.51
C ARG A 430 -4.29 -13.94 -21.37
N ASN A 431 -3.00 -13.77 -21.11
CA ASN A 431 -2.09 -13.10 -22.02
C ASN A 431 -1.86 -14.02 -23.24
N ASN A 432 -2.71 -13.93 -24.28
CA ASN A 432 -2.44 -14.56 -25.56
C ASN A 432 -1.69 -13.57 -26.46
N ASN A 433 -0.50 -13.99 -26.90
CA ASN A 433 0.56 -13.21 -27.57
C ASN A 433 0.21 -12.37 -28.82
N ASP A 434 -1.04 -12.18 -29.22
CA ASP A 434 -1.42 -11.26 -30.30
C ASP A 434 -2.86 -10.69 -30.18
N ALA A 435 -3.60 -11.04 -29.13
CA ALA A 435 -4.87 -10.44 -28.78
C ALA A 435 -5.14 -10.71 -27.30
N LEU A 436 -5.23 -9.65 -26.50
CA LEU A 436 -5.73 -9.73 -25.13
C LEU A 436 -7.22 -10.12 -25.18
N THR A 437 -7.53 -11.41 -25.22
CA THR A 437 -8.90 -11.92 -25.07
C THR A 437 -9.25 -11.91 -23.59
N PHE A 438 -9.98 -10.89 -23.16
CA PHE A 438 -10.39 -10.66 -21.76
C PHE A 438 -11.64 -11.49 -21.42
N ASP A 439 -11.50 -12.80 -21.35
CA ASP A 439 -12.53 -13.64 -20.72
C ASP A 439 -12.30 -13.59 -19.21
N ARG A 440 -12.68 -12.48 -18.57
CA ARG A 440 -12.69 -12.32 -17.10
C ARG A 440 -13.45 -13.49 -16.45
N LEU A 441 -13.12 -13.83 -15.20
CA LEU A 441 -13.91 -14.83 -14.49
C LEU A 441 -15.25 -14.20 -14.06
N ASP A 442 -16.33 -14.56 -14.75
CA ASP A 442 -17.69 -14.27 -14.32
C ASP A 442 -18.48 -15.56 -14.14
N THR A 443 -18.98 -15.76 -12.91
CA THR A 443 -19.85 -16.87 -12.58
C THR A 443 -21.33 -16.49 -12.63
N MET A 444 -21.68 -15.31 -13.15
CA MET A 444 -23.04 -14.76 -13.17
C MET A 444 -23.68 -14.79 -11.78
N ASN A 445 -22.94 -14.32 -10.77
CA ASN A 445 -23.32 -14.34 -9.35
C ASN A 445 -23.51 -15.74 -8.73
N GLN A 446 -23.03 -16.80 -9.37
CA GLN A 446 -22.97 -18.11 -8.71
C GLN A 446 -21.85 -18.13 -7.68
N ILE A 447 -22.18 -18.65 -6.50
CA ILE A 447 -21.20 -18.85 -5.42
C ILE A 447 -20.30 -20.01 -5.82
N ILE A 448 -19.00 -19.77 -5.89
CA ILE A 448 -17.99 -20.78 -6.23
C ILE A 448 -16.99 -20.99 -5.10
N SER A 449 -16.53 -22.22 -4.97
CA SER A 449 -15.51 -22.60 -3.99
C SER A 449 -14.13 -22.21 -4.50
N VAL A 450 -13.42 -21.45 -3.67
CA VAL A 450 -12.00 -21.14 -3.83
C VAL A 450 -11.24 -21.88 -2.74
N GLU A 451 -10.27 -22.71 -3.12
CA GLU A 451 -9.53 -23.58 -2.20
C GLU A 451 -8.03 -23.27 -2.17
N LEU A 452 -7.50 -23.19 -0.95
CA LEU A 452 -6.09 -22.98 -0.68
C LEU A 452 -5.54 -24.15 0.17
N ASN A 453 -4.74 -25.00 -0.48
CA ASN A 453 -4.22 -26.24 0.10
C ASN A 453 -2.70 -26.33 -0.04
N ARG A 454 -1.93 -25.89 0.97
CA ARG A 454 -0.47 -25.72 0.88
C ARG A 454 0.26 -26.26 2.08
N ALA A 455 1.51 -26.68 1.88
CA ALA A 455 2.37 -27.19 2.93
C ALA A 455 3.61 -26.28 3.10
N PRO A 456 4.13 -26.14 4.32
CA PRO A 456 5.41 -25.49 4.53
C PRO A 456 6.55 -26.27 3.87
N ILE A 457 7.59 -25.56 3.44
CA ILE A 457 8.84 -26.19 2.96
C ILE A 457 9.58 -26.85 4.14
N TYR A 458 9.63 -26.16 5.29
CA TYR A 458 10.21 -26.68 6.53
C TYR A 458 9.19 -26.60 7.67
N GLN A 459 9.07 -27.67 8.47
CA GLN A 459 8.09 -27.81 9.55
C GLN A 459 8.69 -27.61 10.94
N GLY A 460 7.85 -27.35 11.93
CA GLY A 460 8.27 -27.22 13.33
C GLY A 460 8.89 -25.86 13.63
N VAL A 461 10.01 -25.83 14.37
CA VAL A 461 10.67 -24.59 14.81
C VAL A 461 11.20 -23.73 13.66
N THR A 462 11.37 -24.30 12.48
CA THR A 462 11.86 -23.62 11.27
C THR A 462 10.74 -23.11 10.35
N ASP A 463 9.46 -23.42 10.63
CA ASP A 463 8.34 -22.92 9.82
C ASP A 463 8.22 -21.39 9.97
N CYS A 464 8.26 -20.63 8.87
CA CYS A 464 8.24 -19.17 8.94
C CYS A 464 6.85 -18.56 9.11
N TYR A 465 5.80 -19.29 8.78
CA TYR A 465 4.43 -18.80 8.80
C TYR A 465 3.65 -19.37 9.99
N TYR A 466 3.68 -20.68 10.17
CA TYR A 466 3.06 -21.34 11.31
C TYR A 466 3.96 -21.16 12.54
N ASN A 467 3.81 -20.01 13.21
CA ASN A 467 4.42 -19.75 14.50
C ASN A 467 3.33 -19.76 15.57
N VAL A 468 3.47 -20.65 16.56
CA VAL A 468 2.65 -20.61 17.77
C VAL A 468 3.44 -19.79 18.78
N ASP A 469 2.92 -18.63 19.16
CA ASP A 469 3.62 -17.79 20.16
C ASP A 469 3.61 -18.47 21.55
N THR A 470 4.35 -17.90 22.50
CA THR A 470 4.41 -18.40 23.88
C THR A 470 3.05 -18.41 24.58
N ALA A 471 2.05 -17.68 24.06
CA ALA A 471 0.68 -17.66 24.54
C ALA A 471 -0.25 -18.66 23.80
N GLY A 472 0.28 -19.46 22.88
CA GLY A 472 -0.49 -20.44 22.11
C GLY A 472 -1.25 -19.86 20.92
N LYS A 473 -1.04 -18.58 20.59
CA LYS A 473 -1.73 -17.89 19.49
C LYS A 473 -1.14 -18.34 18.15
N ARG A 474 -2.03 -18.54 17.18
CA ARG A 474 -1.70 -18.92 15.79
C ARG A 474 -1.75 -17.68 14.89
N PRO A 475 -1.07 -17.72 13.72
CA PRO A 475 -1.26 -16.68 12.71
C PRO A 475 -2.74 -16.59 12.29
N PRO A 476 -3.24 -15.40 11.95
CA PRO A 476 -4.58 -15.28 11.38
C PRO A 476 -4.72 -16.07 10.07
N PRO A 477 -5.95 -16.34 9.63
CA PRO A 477 -6.18 -16.96 8.33
C PRO A 477 -5.56 -16.13 7.19
N PRO A 478 -5.05 -16.78 6.13
CA PRO A 478 -4.70 -16.08 4.90
C PRO A 478 -5.89 -15.30 4.36
N ILE A 479 -5.59 -14.25 3.62
CA ILE A 479 -6.59 -13.36 3.04
C ILE A 479 -6.54 -13.52 1.52
N LEU A 480 -7.69 -13.80 0.91
CA LEU A 480 -7.89 -13.70 -0.53
C LEU A 480 -8.45 -12.33 -0.85
N CYS A 481 -7.89 -11.68 -1.86
CA CYS A 481 -8.38 -10.43 -2.41
C CYS A 481 -8.74 -10.64 -3.88
N THR A 482 -9.86 -10.09 -4.30
CA THR A 482 -10.28 -10.08 -5.70
C THR A 482 -10.21 -8.67 -6.25
N VAL A 483 -9.54 -8.50 -7.39
CA VAL A 483 -9.45 -7.22 -8.09
C VAL A 483 -10.53 -7.18 -9.16
N HIS A 484 -11.31 -6.12 -9.15
CA HIS A 484 -12.40 -5.88 -10.08
C HIS A 484 -12.15 -4.60 -10.86
N ASP A 485 -12.43 -4.65 -12.15
CA ASP A 485 -12.47 -3.46 -12.98
C ASP A 485 -13.82 -2.77 -12.78
N THR A 486 -13.77 -1.46 -12.53
CA THR A 486 -14.94 -0.62 -12.24
C THR A 486 -14.91 0.64 -13.10
N PHE A 487 -16.04 1.33 -13.20
CA PHE A 487 -16.17 2.44 -14.13
C PHE A 487 -16.92 3.61 -13.53
N TRP A 488 -16.37 4.81 -13.67
CA TRP A 488 -17.11 6.03 -13.45
C TRP A 488 -17.86 6.42 -14.71
N LEU A 489 -19.15 6.67 -14.58
CA LEU A 489 -20.02 7.10 -15.68
C LEU A 489 -20.48 8.52 -15.39
N PHE A 490 -19.96 9.46 -16.17
CA PHE A 490 -20.34 10.87 -16.08
C PHE A 490 -21.29 11.21 -17.23
N SER A 491 -22.46 11.73 -16.88
CA SER A 491 -23.41 12.23 -17.87
C SER A 491 -23.00 13.60 -18.43
N ARG A 492 -23.71 14.03 -19.47
CA ARG A 492 -23.58 15.35 -20.12
C ARG A 492 -23.64 16.51 -19.11
N ASN A 493 -23.19 17.69 -19.52
CA ASN A 493 -23.17 18.92 -18.70
C ASN A 493 -22.26 18.85 -17.46
N GLN A 494 -20.96 18.56 -17.66
CA GLN A 494 -19.96 18.47 -16.58
C GLN A 494 -20.35 17.43 -15.50
N GLY A 495 -20.76 16.23 -15.95
CA GLY A 495 -21.19 15.18 -15.02
C GLY A 495 -22.49 15.56 -14.30
N GLY A 496 -23.53 15.99 -15.01
CA GLY A 496 -24.82 16.42 -14.42
C GLY A 496 -25.32 15.45 -13.32
N SER A 497 -25.19 14.16 -13.61
CA SER A 497 -25.14 13.02 -12.69
C SER A 497 -23.85 12.21 -12.89
N CYS A 498 -23.44 11.51 -11.82
CA CYS A 498 -22.30 10.59 -11.79
C CYS A 498 -22.78 9.25 -11.24
N ASN A 499 -22.39 8.15 -11.87
CA ASN A 499 -22.59 6.79 -11.38
C ASN A 499 -21.24 6.07 -11.25
N TYR A 500 -21.13 5.13 -10.32
CA TYR A 500 -19.97 4.26 -10.17
C TYR A 500 -20.42 2.82 -10.40
N ASP A 501 -20.03 2.27 -11.55
CA ASP A 501 -20.41 0.95 -12.01
C ASP A 501 -19.42 -0.10 -11.50
N THR A 502 -19.96 -1.11 -10.83
CA THR A 502 -19.23 -2.27 -10.32
C THR A 502 -19.78 -3.59 -10.85
N THR A 503 -20.75 -3.55 -11.75
CA THR A 503 -21.52 -4.73 -12.19
C THR A 503 -21.29 -5.08 -13.64
N HIS A 504 -20.99 -4.11 -14.49
CA HIS A 504 -20.85 -4.32 -15.92
C HIS A 504 -19.39 -4.51 -16.34
N SER A 505 -19.21 -5.26 -17.42
CA SER A 505 -17.94 -5.40 -18.11
C SER A 505 -17.57 -4.12 -18.88
N PHE A 506 -16.30 -4.01 -19.29
CA PHE A 506 -15.84 -2.86 -20.06
C PHE A 506 -16.62 -2.68 -21.37
N ASP A 507 -16.85 -3.79 -22.10
CA ASP A 507 -17.52 -3.75 -23.39
C ASP A 507 -19.00 -3.35 -23.25
N GLU A 508 -19.67 -3.81 -22.19
CA GLU A 508 -21.05 -3.37 -21.87
C GLU A 508 -21.12 -1.87 -21.58
N VAL A 509 -20.21 -1.36 -20.73
CA VAL A 509 -20.16 0.06 -20.37
C VAL A 509 -19.87 0.95 -21.59
N VAL A 510 -18.95 0.55 -22.46
CA VAL A 510 -18.63 1.31 -23.68
C VAL A 510 -19.83 1.32 -24.64
N ASN A 511 -20.52 0.19 -24.79
CA ASN A 511 -21.71 0.10 -25.64
C ASN A 511 -22.90 0.92 -25.11
N GLU A 512 -23.04 1.08 -23.78
CA GLU A 512 -24.12 1.86 -23.16
C GLU A 512 -24.00 3.37 -23.41
N ILE A 513 -22.78 3.89 -23.57
CA ILE A 513 -22.56 5.33 -23.72
C ILE A 513 -22.81 5.84 -25.15
N GLY A 514 -22.69 4.95 -26.16
CA GLY A 514 -22.94 5.27 -27.56
C GLY A 514 -21.97 6.31 -28.15
N ASP A 515 -21.87 6.34 -29.49
CA ASP A 515 -21.01 7.28 -30.26
C ASP A 515 -21.33 8.79 -30.05
#